data_AF-A0A7W5Q515-F1
#
_entry.id   AF-A0A7W5Q515-F1
#
_cell.length_a   1.000
_cell.length_b   1.000
_cell.length_c   1.000
_cell.angle_alpha   90.00
_cell.angle_beta   90.00
_cell.angle_gamma   90.00
#
_symmetry.space_group_name_H-M   'P 1'
#
loop_
_entity.id
_entity.type
_entity.pdbx_description
1 polymer ?
#
loop_
_entity_poly.entity_id
_entity_poly.type
_entity_poly.pdbx_seq_one_letter_code
_entity_poly.pdbx_strand_id
1 'polypeptide(L)'
;MKLFIAALAASAASFGANAMAAENPPIVLVHCAFENAQVSGHVTAKLQKDGYKVVTVDLPGRPGNPMSPDKVSLDLYRDTVVKALGVSKHPNQGE
;
A
#
# COMPACT_ATOMS: atom_id res chain seq x y z
N MET A 1 22.45 37.04 -33.69
CA MET A 1 22.41 35.56 -33.78
C MET A 1 22.98 34.83 -32.56
N LYS A 2 24.05 35.33 -31.92
CA LYS A 2 24.68 34.67 -30.75
C LYS A 2 23.94 34.82 -29.40
N LEU A 3 22.96 35.73 -29.30
CA LEU A 3 22.19 35.97 -28.07
C LEU A 3 20.95 35.08 -27.92
N PHE A 4 20.47 34.46 -29.00
CA PHE A 4 19.27 33.59 -28.95
C PHE A 4 19.58 32.17 -28.45
N ILE A 5 20.84 31.74 -28.51
CA ILE A 5 21.26 30.40 -28.07
C ILE A 5 21.35 30.32 -26.54
N ALA A 6 21.73 31.41 -25.87
CA ALA A 6 21.84 31.45 -24.41
C ALA A 6 20.48 31.36 -23.70
N ALA A 7 19.42 31.92 -24.29
CA ALA A 7 18.07 31.89 -23.72
C ALA A 7 17.45 30.48 -23.75
N LEU A 8 17.81 29.65 -24.74
CA LEU A 8 17.26 28.29 -24.89
C LEU A 8 17.88 27.29 -23.89
N ALA A 9 19.09 27.56 -23.41
CA ALA A 9 19.75 26.72 -22.40
C ALA A 9 19.19 26.94 -20.98
N ALA A 10 18.68 28.15 -20.68
CA ALA A 10 18.09 28.47 -19.38
C ALA A 10 16.70 27.83 -19.17
N SER A 11 15.96 27.56 -20.24
CA SER A 11 14.61 26.95 -20.18
C SER A 11 14.60 25.45 -19.89
N ALA A 12 15.73 24.74 -19.99
CA ALA A 12 15.80 23.32 -19.65
C ALA A 12 15.91 23.07 -18.14
N ALA A 13 16.43 24.03 -17.38
CA ALA A 13 16.61 23.91 -15.93
C ALA A 13 15.30 24.15 -15.14
N SER A 14 14.30 24.81 -15.74
CA SER A 14 13.04 25.13 -15.05
C SER A 14 12.02 23.98 -15.00
N PHE A 15 12.26 22.88 -15.72
CA PHE A 15 11.43 21.66 -15.63
C PHE A 15 11.99 20.63 -14.63
N GLY A 16 13.09 20.95 -13.94
CA GLY A 16 13.70 20.10 -12.91
C GLY A 16 13.05 20.18 -11.53
N ALA A 17 11.77 20.58 -11.44
CA ALA A 17 11.01 20.33 -10.22
C ALA A 17 10.90 18.82 -10.11
N ASN A 18 11.62 18.25 -9.15
CA ASN A 18 11.57 16.84 -8.80
C ASN A 18 10.11 16.46 -8.53
N ALA A 19 9.39 15.99 -9.55
CA ALA A 19 8.21 15.18 -9.38
C ALA A 19 8.72 13.89 -8.74
N MET A 20 8.91 13.93 -7.41
CA MET A 20 9.08 12.73 -6.61
C MET A 20 7.86 11.88 -6.92
N ALA A 21 8.05 10.80 -7.66
CA ALA A 21 6.99 9.84 -7.89
C ALA A 21 6.44 9.46 -6.52
N ALA A 22 5.16 9.73 -6.29
CA ALA A 22 4.51 9.38 -5.04
C ALA A 22 4.73 7.87 -4.82
N GLU A 23 5.26 7.50 -3.65
CA GLU A 23 5.41 6.08 -3.31
C GLU A 23 4.04 5.39 -3.47
N ASN A 24 4.04 4.17 -4.00
CA ASN A 24 2.79 3.40 -4.13
C ASN A 24 2.09 3.31 -2.78
N PRO A 25 0.76 3.51 -2.71
CA PRO A 25 0.04 3.37 -1.46
C PRO A 25 0.13 1.93 -0.96
N PRO A 26 0.10 1.70 0.36
CA PRO A 26 0.07 0.36 0.90
C PRO A 26 -1.26 -0.31 0.57
N ILE A 27 -1.24 -1.62 0.30
CA ILE A 27 -2.43 -2.41 0.01
C ILE A 27 -2.60 -3.46 1.10
N VAL A 28 -3.77 -3.47 1.73
CA VAL A 28 -4.18 -4.55 2.64
C VAL A 28 -5.22 -5.41 1.94
N LEU A 29 -4.91 -6.69 1.74
CA LEU A 29 -5.83 -7.66 1.12
C LEU A 29 -6.53 -8.45 2.23
N VAL A 30 -7.86 -8.36 2.23
CA VAL A 30 -8.76 -9.00 3.21
C VAL A 30 -9.54 -10.10 2.50
N HIS A 31 -9.52 -11.31 3.06
CA HIS A 31 -10.22 -12.47 2.49
C HIS A 31 -11.73 -12.43 2.77
N CYS A 32 -12.51 -13.23 2.04
CA CYS A 32 -13.96 -13.36 2.28
C CYS A 32 -14.28 -14.30 3.45
N ALA A 33 -15.57 -14.47 3.76
CA ALA A 33 -16.00 -15.42 4.78
C ALA A 33 -15.46 -16.84 4.49
N PHE A 34 -15.09 -17.57 5.54
CA PHE A 34 -14.55 -18.95 5.50
C PHE A 34 -13.22 -19.16 4.76
N GLU A 35 -12.62 -18.11 4.20
CA GLU A 35 -11.28 -18.14 3.59
C GLU A 35 -10.17 -17.73 4.58
N ASN A 36 -8.92 -17.72 4.14
CA ASN A 36 -7.75 -17.23 4.88
C ASN A 36 -6.83 -16.42 3.95
N ALA A 37 -5.74 -15.85 4.47
CA ALA A 37 -4.85 -14.96 3.72
C ALA A 37 -4.25 -15.57 2.43
N GLN A 38 -4.21 -16.90 2.29
CA GLN A 38 -3.59 -17.58 1.15
C GLN A 38 -4.36 -17.38 -0.16
N VAL A 39 -5.66 -17.13 -0.10
CA VAL A 39 -6.51 -16.96 -1.30
C VAL A 39 -6.05 -15.81 -2.19
N SER A 40 -5.37 -14.81 -1.61
CA SER A 40 -4.84 -13.66 -2.34
C SER A 40 -3.42 -13.85 -2.88
N GLY A 41 -2.79 -15.03 -2.70
CA GLY A 41 -1.36 -15.23 -2.98
C GLY A 41 -0.89 -14.81 -4.38
N HIS A 42 -1.66 -15.12 -5.42
CA HIS A 42 -1.31 -14.73 -6.79
C HIS A 42 -1.41 -13.21 -7.01
N VAL A 43 -2.45 -12.57 -6.45
CA VAL A 43 -2.64 -11.11 -6.51
C VAL A 43 -1.54 -10.39 -5.74
N THR A 44 -1.20 -10.88 -4.54
CA THR A 44 -0.09 -10.38 -3.73
C THR A 44 1.22 -10.37 -4.51
N ALA A 45 1.57 -11.50 -5.14
CA ALA A 45 2.81 -11.62 -5.91
C ALA A 45 2.87 -10.61 -7.08
N LYS A 46 1.74 -10.40 -7.78
CA LYS A 46 1.68 -9.43 -8.88
C LYS A 46 1.81 -8.00 -8.40
N LEU A 47 1.07 -7.61 -7.34
CA LEU A 47 1.14 -6.26 -6.78
C LEU A 47 2.52 -5.95 -6.21
N GLN A 48 3.16 -6.91 -5.54
CA GLN A 48 4.54 -6.75 -5.06
C GLN A 48 5.52 -6.57 -6.21
N LYS A 49 5.38 -7.34 -7.30
CA LYS A 49 6.17 -7.16 -8.54
C LYS A 49 5.98 -5.77 -9.16
N ASP A 50 4.76 -5.22 -9.07
CA ASP A 50 4.42 -3.88 -9.56
C ASP A 50 4.86 -2.75 -8.57
N GLY A 51 5.58 -3.09 -7.49
CA GLY A 51 6.22 -2.14 -6.57
C GLY A 51 5.34 -1.69 -5.41
N TYR A 52 4.23 -2.39 -5.13
CA TYR A 52 3.36 -2.07 -3.99
C TYR A 52 3.85 -2.76 -2.70
N LYS A 53 3.72 -2.06 -1.57
CA LYS A 53 3.80 -2.66 -0.23
C LYS A 53 2.46 -3.36 0.04
N VAL A 54 2.45 -4.69 0.10
CA VAL A 54 1.22 -5.48 0.26
C VAL A 54 1.25 -6.27 1.56
N VAL A 55 0.17 -6.19 2.33
CA VAL A 55 -0.07 -6.99 3.53
C VAL A 55 -1.32 -7.83 3.33
N THR A 56 -1.21 -9.13 3.56
CA THR A 56 -2.38 -10.03 3.66
C THR A 56 -2.71 -10.22 5.14
N VAL A 57 -4.00 -10.34 5.47
CA VAL A 57 -4.44 -10.51 6.85
C VAL A 57 -5.24 -11.80 7.02
N ASP A 58 -4.97 -12.53 8.10
CA ASP A 58 -5.86 -13.57 8.60
C ASP A 58 -6.79 -12.95 9.66
N LEU A 59 -8.09 -12.90 9.33
CA LEU A 59 -9.09 -12.43 10.28
C LEU A 59 -9.24 -13.43 11.45
N PRO A 60 -9.61 -12.96 12.66
CA PRO A 60 -9.88 -13.83 13.80
C PRO A 60 -10.80 -15.01 13.48
N GLY A 61 -10.43 -16.19 13.97
CA GLY A 61 -11.12 -17.44 13.69
C GLY A 61 -10.68 -18.10 12.38
N ARG A 62 -9.47 -17.79 11.88
CA ARG A 62 -8.81 -18.48 10.76
C ARG A 62 -7.52 -19.15 11.22
N PRO A 63 -6.96 -20.10 10.45
CA PRO A 63 -5.75 -20.81 10.86
C PRO A 63 -4.56 -19.91 11.23
N GLY A 64 -4.37 -18.78 10.54
CA GLY A 64 -3.30 -17.81 10.85
C GLY A 64 -3.63 -16.83 11.99
N ASN A 65 -4.86 -16.83 12.50
CA ASN A 65 -5.31 -16.00 13.61
C ASN A 65 -6.42 -16.75 14.40
N PRO A 66 -6.05 -17.84 15.11
CA PRO A 66 -7.03 -18.74 15.71
C PRO A 66 -7.77 -18.06 16.86
N MET A 67 -9.09 -18.22 16.86
CA MET A 67 -9.99 -17.74 17.90
C MET A 67 -11.23 -18.63 17.93
N SER A 68 -11.78 -18.89 19.12
CA SER A 68 -13.01 -19.66 19.22
C SER A 68 -14.18 -18.92 18.55
N PRO A 69 -15.10 -19.61 17.86
CA PRO A 69 -16.16 -18.94 17.10
C PRO A 69 -17.02 -17.99 17.91
N ASP A 70 -17.27 -18.29 19.20
CA ASP A 70 -18.05 -17.48 20.14
C ASP A 70 -17.34 -16.19 20.58
N LYS A 71 -16.06 -16.01 20.22
CA LYS A 71 -15.25 -14.83 20.53
C LYS A 71 -14.98 -13.95 19.32
N VAL A 72 -15.32 -14.42 18.11
CA VAL A 72 -15.13 -13.67 16.87
C VAL A 72 -16.19 -12.58 16.73
N SER A 73 -15.78 -11.37 16.35
CA SER A 73 -16.69 -10.24 16.10
C SER A 73 -16.22 -9.38 14.93
N LEU A 74 -17.14 -8.58 14.38
CA LEU A 74 -16.82 -7.62 13.31
C LEU A 74 -15.92 -6.48 13.79
N ASP A 75 -15.99 -6.12 15.08
CA ASP A 75 -15.07 -5.14 15.67
C ASP A 75 -13.63 -5.66 15.65
N LEU A 76 -13.42 -6.92 16.01
CA LEU A 76 -12.10 -7.55 15.92
C LEU A 76 -11.60 -7.63 14.47
N TYR A 77 -12.50 -7.81 13.50
CA TYR A 77 -12.16 -7.81 12.08
C TYR A 77 -11.69 -6.43 11.62
N ARG A 78 -12.46 -5.37 11.96
CA ARG A 78 -12.07 -3.98 11.71
C ARG A 78 -10.71 -3.68 12.33
N ASP A 79 -10.51 -4.00 13.60
CA ASP A 79 -9.30 -3.65 14.33
C ASP A 79 -8.07 -4.37 13.76
N THR A 80 -8.24 -5.61 13.29
CA THR A 80 -7.20 -6.36 12.58
C THR A 80 -6.76 -5.65 11.30
N VAL A 81 -7.73 -5.17 10.50
CA VAL A 81 -7.45 -4.44 9.24
C VAL A 81 -6.82 -3.07 9.52
N VAL A 82 -7.34 -2.30 10.48
CA VAL A 82 -6.78 -1.00 10.86
C VAL A 82 -5.36 -1.14 11.37
N LYS A 83 -5.07 -2.17 12.16
CA LYS A 83 -3.70 -2.48 12.61
C LYS A 83 -2.77 -2.78 11.43
N ALA A 84 -3.22 -3.56 10.45
CA ALA A 84 -2.43 -3.86 9.25
C ALA A 84 -2.13 -2.60 8.42
N LEU A 85 -3.08 -1.66 8.33
CA LEU A 85 -2.86 -0.34 7.73
C LEU A 85 -1.84 0.49 8.51
N GLY A 86 -1.89 0.46 9.84
CA GLY A 86 -0.96 1.18 10.72
C GLY A 86 0.50 0.69 10.65
N VAL A 87 0.72 -0.60 10.38
CA VAL A 87 2.05 -1.17 10.10
C VAL A 87 2.58 -0.70 8.74
N SER A 88 1.69 -0.30 7.84
CA SER A 88 2.00 0.05 6.45
C SER A 88 2.10 1.56 6.20
N LYS A 89 2.16 2.38 7.26
CA LYS A 89 2.14 3.86 7.15
C LYS A 89 3.12 4.40 6.12
N HIS A 90 2.61 5.33 5.32
CA HIS A 90 3.35 6.15 4.36
C HIS A 90 4.08 7.29 5.10
N PRO A 91 5.33 7.65 4.74
CA PRO A 91 6.09 8.68 5.47
C PRO A 91 5.60 10.13 5.34
N ASN A 92 4.59 10.44 4.55
CA ASN A 92 4.21 11.83 4.25
C ASN A 92 2.69 12.05 4.29
N GLN A 93 2.16 12.32 5.48
CA GLN A 93 0.95 13.12 5.63
C GLN A 93 1.27 14.27 6.58
N GLY A 94 1.84 15.33 6.00
CA GLY A 94 1.81 16.65 6.59
C GLY A 94 0.54 17.34 6.12
N GLU A 95 -0.37 17.56 7.06
CA GLU A 95 -1.28 18.71 7.12
C GLU A 95 -1.33 19.19 8.57
#